data_AF-A0A7K9QAC9-F1
#
_entry.id   AF-A0A7K9QAC9-F1
#
_cell.length_a   1.000
_cell.length_b   1.000
_cell.length_c   1.000
_cell.angle_alpha   90.00
_cell.angle_beta   90.00
_cell.angle_gamma   90.00
#
_symmetry.space_group_name_H-M   'P 1'
#
loop_
_entity.id
_entity.type
_entity.pdbx_description
1 polymer ?
#
loop_
_entity_poly.entity_id
_entity_poly.type
_entity_poly.pdbx_seq_one_letter_code
_entity_poly.pdbx_strand_id
1 'polypeptide(L)'
;FEKNFNQQAARKWMEENWQISFIFSAIYLILIFGIQHFMKERRPFNLRIPLVLWSFSLTLFSFIAACRVWKQMAFILLTKGFKQSVCSQSFYVHPISKLWIYLFTLSKLVEMGDTLFIVLRKKKLIFLHWYHHLLTMVLGWYGYPTMSCGAGWNAVLNLSIHSFTYLYYTVTAMGIRVPRSMTMLLTTSQMVQMTGFIIINIFIFFWKDDKLCRMSWTVFFISSSFYASLLALFSNFFVKTYLSSTQKSK
;
A
#
# COMPACT_ATOMS: atom_id res chain seq x y z
N PHE A 1 19.36 15.18 -7.22
CA PHE A 1 17.90 15.04 -7.06
C PHE A 1 17.52 14.58 -5.65
N GLU A 2 17.76 13.31 -5.26
CA GLU A 2 17.38 12.77 -3.93
C GLU A 2 17.98 13.56 -2.75
N LYS A 3 19.25 13.98 -2.86
CA LYS A 3 19.93 14.78 -1.82
C LYS A 3 19.27 16.14 -1.56
N ASN A 4 18.70 16.76 -2.59
CA ASN A 4 18.16 18.13 -2.54
C ASN A 4 16.71 18.19 -2.03
N PHE A 5 16.07 17.03 -1.76
CA PHE A 5 14.72 17.02 -1.23
C PHE A 5 14.66 17.58 0.20
N ASN A 6 13.89 18.64 0.40
CA ASN A 6 13.70 19.26 1.71
C ASN A 6 12.62 18.50 2.49
N GLN A 7 13.06 17.47 3.23
CA GLN A 7 12.18 16.65 4.05
C GLN A 7 11.49 17.45 5.15
N GLN A 8 12.14 18.48 5.72
CA GLN A 8 11.53 19.27 6.79
C GLN A 8 10.34 20.08 6.27
N ALA A 9 10.47 20.69 5.09
CA ALA A 9 9.38 21.40 4.44
C ALA A 9 8.22 20.45 4.08
N ALA A 10 8.54 19.28 3.50
CA ALA A 10 7.52 18.27 3.16
C ALA A 10 6.81 17.72 4.41
N ARG A 11 7.55 17.48 5.50
CA ARG A 11 7.00 17.05 6.78
C ARG A 11 6.09 18.10 7.38
N LYS A 12 6.53 19.36 7.43
CA LYS A 12 5.74 20.49 7.95
C LYS A 12 4.44 20.65 7.16
N TRP A 13 4.51 20.58 5.83
CA TRP A 13 3.31 20.62 4.99
C TRP A 13 2.36 19.45 5.31
N MET A 14 2.86 18.21 5.42
CA MET A 14 2.03 17.06 5.77
C MET A 14 1.44 17.17 7.19
N GLU A 15 2.17 17.74 8.14
CA GLU A 15 1.71 17.96 9.51
C GLU A 15 0.65 19.04 9.61
N GLU A 16 0.70 20.07 8.76
CA GLU A 16 -0.35 21.10 8.69
C GLU A 16 -1.59 20.59 7.93
N ASN A 17 -1.40 19.64 7.00
CA ASN A 17 -2.42 19.22 6.04
C ASN A 17 -2.89 17.77 6.22
N TRP A 18 -2.55 17.09 7.31
CA TRP A 18 -2.92 15.68 7.51
C TRP A 18 -4.44 15.48 7.47
N GLN A 19 -5.23 16.45 7.96
CA GLN A 19 -6.70 16.39 7.94
C GLN A 19 -7.28 16.36 6.52
N ILE A 20 -6.53 16.84 5.52
CA ILE A 20 -6.93 16.77 4.12
C ILE A 20 -7.12 15.31 3.67
N SER A 21 -6.43 14.35 4.30
CA SER A 21 -6.65 12.92 3.98
C SER A 21 -8.10 12.49 4.22
N PHE A 22 -8.80 13.05 5.21
CA PHE A 22 -10.22 12.75 5.44
C PHE A 22 -11.11 13.39 4.38
N ILE A 23 -10.78 14.60 3.93
CA ILE A 23 -11.49 15.28 2.84
C ILE A 23 -11.34 14.47 1.54
N PHE A 24 -10.12 14.06 1.19
CA PHE A 24 -9.88 13.19 0.03
C PHE A 24 -10.60 11.85 0.16
N SER A 25 -10.63 11.27 1.36
CA SER A 25 -11.36 10.04 1.64
C SER A 25 -12.87 10.18 1.41
N ALA A 26 -13.47 11.28 1.88
CA ALA A 26 -14.89 11.57 1.68
C ALA A 26 -15.21 11.80 0.21
N ILE A 27 -14.41 12.63 -0.48
CA ILE A 27 -14.54 12.88 -1.92
C ILE A 27 -14.44 11.57 -2.70
N TYR A 28 -13.47 10.72 -2.37
CA TYR A 28 -13.28 9.43 -3.02
C TYR A 28 -14.50 8.50 -2.89
N LEU A 29 -15.09 8.40 -1.70
CA LEU A 29 -16.30 7.59 -1.50
C LEU A 29 -17.49 8.14 -2.29
N ILE A 30 -17.69 9.46 -2.26
CA ILE A 30 -18.75 10.14 -3.03
C ILE A 30 -18.55 9.89 -4.53
N LEU A 31 -17.33 10.07 -5.04
CA LEU A 31 -17.01 9.86 -6.45
C LEU A 31 -17.20 8.41 -6.87
N ILE A 32 -16.72 7.44 -6.09
CA ILE A 32 -16.86 6.02 -6.43
C ILE A 32 -18.33 5.61 -6.51
N PHE A 33 -19.10 5.88 -5.46
CA PHE A 33 -20.50 5.45 -5.42
C PHE A 33 -21.37 6.27 -6.36
N GLY A 34 -21.06 7.55 -6.56
CA GLY A 34 -21.69 8.43 -7.55
C GLY A 34 -21.44 7.96 -8.98
N ILE A 35 -20.19 7.71 -9.36
CA ILE A 35 -19.83 7.17 -10.69
C ILE A 35 -20.44 5.77 -10.86
N GLN A 36 -20.43 4.93 -9.82
CA GLN A 36 -21.02 3.59 -9.90
C GLN A 36 -22.53 3.66 -10.16
N HIS A 37 -23.23 4.60 -9.54
CA HIS A 37 -24.64 4.86 -9.80
C HIS A 37 -24.87 5.38 -11.21
N PHE A 38 -24.12 6.40 -11.63
CA PHE A 38 -24.19 6.99 -12.97
C PHE A 38 -23.89 5.97 -14.09
N MET A 39 -22.97 5.04 -13.85
CA MET A 39 -22.59 4.01 -14.81
C MET A 39 -23.61 2.87 -14.91
N LYS A 40 -24.65 2.80 -14.07
CA LYS A 40 -25.67 1.74 -14.13
C LYS A 40 -26.34 1.69 -15.51
N GLU A 41 -26.72 2.85 -16.03
CA GLU A 41 -27.46 3.00 -17.30
C GLU A 41 -26.54 3.10 -18.53
N ARG A 42 -25.22 3.22 -18.34
CA ARG A 42 -24.25 3.40 -19.44
C ARG A 42 -23.52 2.11 -19.79
N ARG A 43 -22.96 2.07 -21.00
CA ARG A 43 -22.05 1.00 -21.44
C ARG A 43 -20.67 1.17 -20.79
N PRO A 44 -19.92 0.08 -20.53
CA PRO A 44 -18.59 0.17 -19.94
C PRO A 44 -17.62 0.89 -20.89
N PHE A 45 -16.76 1.75 -20.35
CA PHE A 45 -15.75 2.43 -21.15
C PHE A 45 -14.59 1.49 -21.52
N ASN A 46 -14.07 1.64 -22.73
CA ASN A 46 -12.86 0.95 -23.16
C ASN A 46 -11.59 1.71 -22.76
N LEU A 47 -11.23 1.63 -21.47
CA LEU A 47 -10.05 2.30 -20.90
C LEU A 47 -8.80 1.42 -20.91
N ARG A 48 -8.67 0.52 -21.88
CA ARG A 48 -7.57 -0.46 -21.89
C ARG A 48 -6.20 0.20 -21.99
N ILE A 49 -6.00 1.10 -22.95
CA ILE A 49 -4.70 1.80 -23.14
C ILE A 49 -4.37 2.68 -21.93
N PRO A 50 -5.28 3.56 -21.44
CA PRO A 50 -5.04 4.32 -20.21
C PRO A 50 -4.69 3.43 -19.01
N LEU A 51 -5.39 2.31 -18.84
CA LEU A 51 -5.12 1.37 -17.75
C LEU A 51 -3.74 0.72 -17.86
N VAL A 52 -3.33 0.33 -19.07
CA VAL A 52 -1.98 -0.23 -19.30
C VAL A 52 -0.91 0.80 -18.93
N LEU A 53 -1.02 2.03 -19.43
CA LEU A 53 -0.06 3.10 -19.13
C LEU A 53 -0.02 3.43 -17.64
N TRP A 54 -1.19 3.50 -17.02
CA TRP A 54 -1.34 3.75 -15.59
C TRP A 54 -0.70 2.65 -14.73
N SER A 55 -1.09 1.38 -14.94
CA SER A 55 -0.54 0.26 -14.20
C SER A 55 0.97 0.11 -14.44
N PHE A 56 1.45 0.32 -15.67
CA PHE A 56 2.87 0.25 -15.98
C PHE A 56 3.68 1.35 -15.29
N SER A 57 3.13 2.57 -15.23
CA SER A 57 3.75 3.69 -14.51
C SER A 57 3.88 3.37 -13.01
N LEU A 58 2.84 2.77 -12.42
CA LEU A 58 2.87 2.31 -11.02
C LEU A 58 3.85 1.15 -10.82
N THR A 59 3.96 0.21 -11.76
CA THR A 59 4.99 -0.85 -11.73
C THR A 59 6.39 -0.26 -11.67
N LEU A 60 6.72 0.65 -12.60
CA LEU A 60 8.04 1.28 -12.66
C LEU A 60 8.34 2.07 -11.38
N PHE A 61 7.37 2.87 -10.92
CA PHE A 61 7.48 3.60 -9.67
C PHE A 61 7.76 2.66 -8.48
N SER A 62 6.93 1.64 -8.29
CA SER A 62 7.07 0.69 -7.19
C SER A 62 8.38 -0.08 -7.24
N PHE A 63 8.83 -0.50 -8.43
CA PHE A 63 10.08 -1.22 -8.61
C PHE A 63 11.29 -0.34 -8.26
N ILE A 64 11.37 0.87 -8.81
CA ILE A 64 12.49 1.80 -8.53
C ILE A 64 12.51 2.17 -7.05
N ALA A 65 11.34 2.49 -6.48
CA ALA A 65 11.21 2.82 -5.07
C ALA A 65 11.62 1.63 -4.18
N ALA A 66 11.19 0.41 -4.51
CA ALA A 66 11.57 -0.80 -3.79
C ALA A 66 13.10 -0.98 -3.79
N CYS A 67 13.77 -0.90 -4.95
CA CYS A 67 15.23 -1.02 -5.03
C CYS A 67 15.95 0.02 -4.18
N ARG A 68 15.45 1.25 -4.12
CA ARG A 68 16.07 2.36 -3.38
C ARG A 68 15.90 2.22 -1.87
N VAL A 69 14.70 1.89 -1.42
CA VAL A 69 14.42 1.71 0.02
C VAL A 69 15.04 0.40 0.52
N TRP A 70 15.11 -0.65 -0.31
CA TRP A 70 15.77 -1.92 0.05
C TRP A 70 17.26 -1.74 0.31
N LYS A 71 17.97 -0.92 -0.47
CA LYS A 71 19.39 -0.60 -0.21
C LYS A 71 19.60 -0.03 1.19
N GLN A 72 18.72 0.88 1.61
CA GLN A 72 18.77 1.44 2.96
C GLN A 72 18.42 0.41 4.04
N MET A 73 17.40 -0.42 3.78
CA MET A 73 16.99 -1.49 4.69
C MET A 73 18.11 -2.51 4.91
N ALA A 74 18.72 -2.99 3.84
CA ALA A 74 19.85 -3.92 3.89
C ALA A 74 21.03 -3.33 4.65
N PHE A 75 21.36 -2.05 4.42
CA PHE A 75 22.41 -1.36 5.16
C PHE A 75 22.13 -1.35 6.67
N ILE A 76 20.91 -0.98 7.10
CA ILE A 76 20.55 -0.94 8.53
C ILE A 76 20.53 -2.35 9.13
N LEU A 77 20.01 -3.34 8.42
CA LEU A 77 19.97 -4.72 8.89
C LEU A 77 21.37 -5.29 9.12
N LEU A 78 22.28 -5.07 8.18
CA LEU A 78 23.64 -5.61 8.25
C LEU A 78 24.53 -4.87 9.25
N THR A 79 24.30 -3.57 9.47
CA THR A 79 25.17 -2.75 10.34
C THR A 79 24.64 -2.51 11.75
N LYS A 80 23.31 -2.44 11.92
CA LYS A 80 22.66 -2.08 13.19
C LYS A 80 21.69 -3.14 13.71
N GLY A 81 21.47 -4.20 12.95
CA GLY A 81 20.61 -5.32 13.34
C GLY A 81 19.11 -5.06 13.18
N PHE A 82 18.33 -6.11 13.48
CA PHE A 82 16.89 -6.14 13.23
C PHE A 82 16.10 -5.14 14.09
N LYS A 83 16.37 -5.05 15.40
CA LYS A 83 15.68 -4.10 16.30
C LYS A 83 15.77 -2.66 15.79
N GLN A 84 16.97 -2.24 15.38
CA GLN A 84 17.17 -0.91 14.83
C GLN A 84 16.45 -0.74 13.49
N SER A 85 16.40 -1.77 12.63
CA SER A 85 15.65 -1.68 11.36
C SER A 85 14.14 -1.41 11.55
N VAL A 86 13.56 -1.92 12.64
CA VAL A 86 12.15 -1.74 12.98
C VAL A 86 11.88 -0.38 13.62
N CYS A 87 12.70 0.01 14.61
CA CYS A 87 12.51 1.24 15.38
C CYS A 87 13.09 2.50 14.71
N SER A 88 13.99 2.36 13.73
CA SER A 88 14.73 3.52 13.24
C SER A 88 13.90 4.44 12.36
N GLN A 89 13.87 5.71 12.74
CA GLN A 89 13.35 6.81 11.94
C GLN A 89 14.30 7.25 10.81
N SER A 90 15.46 6.59 10.66
CA SER A 90 16.45 6.95 9.65
C SER A 90 15.92 6.89 8.22
N PHE A 91 14.89 6.06 7.94
CA PHE A 91 14.24 6.01 6.64
C PHE A 91 13.64 7.36 6.20
N TYR A 92 13.21 8.19 7.14
CA TYR A 92 12.65 9.51 6.85
C TYR A 92 13.73 10.56 6.61
N VAL A 93 14.93 10.40 7.16
CA VAL A 93 15.97 11.44 7.15
C VAL A 93 17.08 11.13 6.13
N HIS A 94 17.33 9.85 5.88
CA HIS A 94 18.47 9.42 5.09
C HIS A 94 18.34 9.94 3.63
N PRO A 95 19.41 10.49 3.03
CA PRO A 95 19.34 11.18 1.74
C PRO A 95 18.75 10.36 0.59
N ILE A 96 18.94 9.04 0.63
CA ILE A 96 18.42 8.12 -0.38
C ILE A 96 16.94 7.86 -0.13
N SER A 97 16.54 7.45 1.08
CA SER A 97 15.19 6.95 1.36
C SER A 97 14.16 8.05 1.63
N LYS A 98 14.57 9.23 2.10
CA LYS A 98 13.65 10.32 2.51
C LYS A 98 12.63 10.71 1.43
N LEU A 99 13.09 10.78 0.18
CA LEU A 99 12.25 11.11 -0.96
C LEU A 99 11.29 9.96 -1.28
N TRP A 100 11.79 8.72 -1.29
CA TRP A 100 10.99 7.55 -1.64
C TRP A 100 9.90 7.25 -0.61
N ILE A 101 10.16 7.49 0.68
CA ILE A 101 9.11 7.36 1.72
C ILE A 101 8.04 8.44 1.55
N TYR A 102 8.43 9.67 1.20
CA TYR A 102 7.46 10.73 0.89
C TYR A 102 6.61 10.38 -0.34
N LEU A 103 7.26 9.96 -1.43
CA LEU A 103 6.57 9.53 -2.64
C LEU A 103 5.70 8.30 -2.40
N PHE A 104 6.09 7.38 -1.53
CA PHE A 104 5.27 6.24 -1.11
C PHE A 104 3.99 6.70 -0.38
N THR A 105 4.08 7.70 0.50
CA THR A 105 2.90 8.27 1.15
C THR A 105 1.98 8.96 0.14
N LEU A 106 2.54 9.70 -0.82
CA LEU A 106 1.76 10.32 -1.88
C LEU A 106 1.18 9.30 -2.86
N SER A 107 1.87 8.18 -3.12
CA SER A 107 1.41 7.17 -4.07
C SER A 107 0.08 6.58 -3.64
N LYS A 108 -0.22 6.50 -2.34
CA LYS A 108 -1.53 6.05 -1.86
C LYS A 108 -2.69 6.86 -2.41
N LEU A 109 -2.48 8.15 -2.73
CA LEU A 109 -3.51 9.01 -3.32
C LEU A 109 -3.67 8.71 -4.79
N VAL A 110 -2.55 8.50 -5.46
CA VAL A 110 -2.53 8.08 -6.86
C VAL A 110 -3.21 6.72 -6.99
N GLU A 111 -2.87 5.74 -6.16
CA GLU A 111 -3.42 4.37 -6.17
C GLU A 111 -4.96 4.33 -6.02
N MET A 112 -5.59 5.33 -5.40
CA MET A 112 -7.07 5.45 -5.37
C MET A 112 -7.68 5.59 -6.77
N GLY A 113 -6.89 6.03 -7.76
CA GLY A 113 -7.28 6.05 -9.17
C GLY A 113 -7.56 4.66 -9.76
N ASP A 114 -7.00 3.58 -9.20
CA ASP A 114 -7.29 2.20 -9.63
C ASP A 114 -8.79 1.90 -9.54
N THR A 115 -9.42 2.43 -8.49
CA THR A 115 -10.83 2.22 -8.21
C THR A 115 -11.72 2.92 -9.24
N LEU A 116 -11.28 4.08 -9.76
CA LEU A 116 -11.97 4.77 -10.85
C LEU A 116 -11.98 3.90 -12.12
N PHE A 117 -10.86 3.28 -12.49
CA PHE A 117 -10.81 2.37 -13.64
C PHE A 117 -11.73 1.16 -13.47
N ILE A 118 -11.87 0.62 -12.26
CA ILE A 118 -12.77 -0.50 -11.97
C ILE A 118 -14.23 -0.08 -12.21
N VAL A 119 -14.64 1.06 -11.65
CA VAL A 119 -16.03 1.54 -11.73
C VAL A 119 -16.39 1.96 -13.16
N LEU A 120 -15.52 2.70 -13.86
CA LEU A 120 -15.75 3.15 -15.24
C LEU A 120 -15.81 1.99 -16.25
N ARG A 121 -15.16 0.87 -15.95
CA ARG A 121 -15.23 -0.37 -16.75
C ARG A 121 -16.36 -1.30 -16.33
N LYS A 122 -17.23 -0.87 -15.40
CA LYS A 122 -18.31 -1.68 -14.79
C LYS A 122 -17.82 -3.03 -14.25
N LYS A 123 -16.61 -3.05 -13.70
CA LYS A 123 -16.09 -4.23 -12.99
C LYS A 123 -16.57 -4.20 -11.55
N LYS A 124 -16.71 -5.39 -10.94
CA LYS A 124 -17.18 -5.52 -9.57
C LYS A 124 -16.16 -4.92 -8.60
N LEU A 125 -16.50 -3.80 -8.00
CA LEU A 125 -15.75 -3.22 -6.91
C LEU A 125 -16.00 -4.03 -5.63
N ILE A 126 -14.97 -4.72 -5.13
CA ILE A 126 -15.05 -5.51 -3.90
C ILE A 126 -14.75 -4.65 -2.67
N PHE A 127 -15.37 -4.99 -1.53
CA PHE A 127 -15.16 -4.31 -0.25
C PHE A 127 -13.68 -4.18 0.12
N LEU A 128 -12.94 -5.29 0.03
CA LEU A 128 -11.51 -5.35 0.32
C LEU A 128 -10.70 -4.27 -0.40
N HIS A 129 -11.01 -3.99 -1.67
CA HIS A 129 -10.25 -3.06 -2.49
C HIS A 129 -10.42 -1.61 -2.02
N TRP A 130 -11.65 -1.10 -1.98
CA TRP A 130 -11.86 0.29 -1.60
C TRP A 130 -11.58 0.54 -0.11
N TYR A 131 -11.84 -0.44 0.76
CA TYR A 131 -11.49 -0.39 2.19
C TYR A 131 -9.97 -0.27 2.39
N HIS A 132 -9.18 -1.09 1.67
CA HIS A 132 -7.72 -1.02 1.69
C HIS A 132 -7.20 0.34 1.20
N HIS A 133 -7.64 0.82 0.03
CA HIS A 133 -7.15 2.10 -0.50
C HIS A 133 -7.50 3.29 0.41
N LEU A 134 -8.71 3.29 1.00
CA LEU A 134 -9.13 4.33 1.94
C LEU A 134 -8.25 4.37 3.20
N LEU A 135 -8.04 3.21 3.83
CA LEU A 135 -7.31 3.18 5.10
C LEU A 135 -5.80 3.30 4.94
N THR A 136 -5.22 2.74 3.88
CA THR A 136 -3.78 2.95 3.59
C THR A 136 -3.46 4.41 3.30
N MET A 137 -4.38 5.13 2.65
CA MET A 137 -4.30 6.58 2.46
C MET A 137 -4.23 7.31 3.81
N VAL A 138 -5.26 7.15 4.64
CA VAL A 138 -5.39 7.84 5.93
C VAL A 138 -4.21 7.53 6.85
N LEU A 139 -3.85 6.23 6.98
CA LEU A 139 -2.73 5.81 7.84
C LEU A 139 -1.38 6.28 7.30
N GLY A 140 -1.18 6.28 5.98
CA GLY A 140 0.06 6.76 5.37
C GLY A 140 0.27 8.26 5.60
N TRP A 141 -0.79 9.06 5.42
CA TRP A 141 -0.75 10.51 5.59
C TRP A 141 -0.59 10.94 7.05
N TYR A 142 -1.22 10.23 7.97
CA TYR A 142 -1.07 10.46 9.40
C TYR A 142 0.26 9.93 9.96
N GLY A 143 0.75 8.80 9.42
CA GLY A 143 1.98 8.13 9.88
C GLY A 143 3.28 8.82 9.43
N TYR A 144 3.26 9.52 8.30
CA TYR A 144 4.43 10.21 7.75
C TYR A 144 4.96 11.36 8.65
N PRO A 145 4.15 12.36 9.04
CA PRO A 145 4.63 13.48 9.86
C PRO A 145 5.04 13.04 11.27
N THR A 146 4.41 12.00 11.80
CA THR A 146 4.76 11.41 13.10
C THR A 146 6.04 10.57 13.07
N MET A 147 6.64 10.37 11.90
CA MET A 147 7.84 9.54 11.69
C MET A 147 7.66 8.18 12.37
N SER A 148 6.52 7.54 12.12
CA SER A 148 6.11 6.31 12.81
C SER A 148 7.15 5.19 12.62
N CYS A 149 7.42 4.47 13.71
CA CYS A 149 8.27 3.27 13.70
C CYS A 149 7.65 2.18 12.80
N GLY A 150 8.48 1.29 12.26
CA GLY A 150 8.05 0.22 11.35
C GLY A 150 7.71 0.67 9.92
N ALA A 151 7.61 1.97 9.66
CA ALA A 151 7.27 2.49 8.32
C ALA A 151 8.28 2.09 7.24
N GLY A 152 9.56 1.91 7.59
CA GLY A 152 10.57 1.39 6.67
C GLY A 152 10.22 -0.01 6.16
N TRP A 153 9.87 -0.93 7.05
CA TRP A 153 9.41 -2.27 6.70
C TRP A 153 8.09 -2.26 5.93
N ASN A 154 7.16 -1.40 6.34
CA ASN A 154 5.89 -1.23 5.64
C ASN A 154 6.09 -0.80 4.20
N ALA A 155 6.92 0.23 3.97
CA ALA A 155 7.23 0.73 2.64
C ALA A 155 7.96 -0.32 1.80
N VAL A 156 8.99 -0.97 2.37
CA VAL A 156 9.80 -1.99 1.69
C VAL A 156 8.93 -3.15 1.19
N LEU A 157 8.15 -3.78 2.08
CA LEU A 157 7.34 -4.93 1.70
C LEU A 157 6.21 -4.52 0.74
N ASN A 158 5.56 -3.39 1.00
CA ASN A 158 4.46 -2.90 0.17
C ASN A 158 4.92 -2.57 -1.26
N LEU A 159 6.01 -1.81 -1.42
CA LEU A 159 6.56 -1.45 -2.73
C LEU A 159 7.03 -2.69 -3.50
N SER A 160 7.61 -3.67 -2.81
CA SER A 160 8.04 -4.92 -3.40
C SER A 160 6.85 -5.70 -3.97
N ILE A 161 5.80 -5.95 -3.17
CA ILE A 161 4.61 -6.67 -3.63
C ILE A 161 3.80 -5.87 -4.65
N HIS A 162 3.72 -4.54 -4.52
CA HIS A 162 3.04 -3.70 -5.51
C HIS A 162 3.74 -3.71 -6.86
N SER A 163 5.08 -3.78 -6.90
CA SER A 163 5.81 -3.90 -8.17
C SER A 163 5.32 -5.11 -8.98
N PHE A 164 5.14 -6.27 -8.33
CA PHE A 164 4.64 -7.49 -8.96
C PHE A 164 3.13 -7.44 -9.24
N THR A 165 2.34 -6.85 -8.33
CA THR A 165 0.88 -6.74 -8.47
C THR A 165 0.51 -5.83 -9.63
N TYR A 166 1.14 -4.66 -9.76
CA TYR A 166 0.91 -3.75 -10.88
C TYR A 166 1.49 -4.30 -12.19
N LEU A 167 2.59 -5.06 -12.14
CA LEU A 167 3.10 -5.75 -13.32
C LEU A 167 2.05 -6.75 -13.84
N TYR A 168 1.44 -7.51 -12.94
CA TYR A 168 0.31 -8.39 -13.27
C TYR A 168 -0.86 -7.62 -13.88
N TYR A 169 -1.25 -6.46 -13.32
CA TYR A 169 -2.31 -5.63 -13.90
C TYR A 169 -1.96 -5.09 -15.28
N THR A 170 -0.70 -4.71 -15.50
CA THR A 170 -0.20 -4.27 -16.81
C THR A 170 -0.34 -5.38 -17.85
N VAL A 171 0.19 -6.58 -17.54
CA VAL A 171 0.16 -7.75 -18.43
C VAL A 171 -1.28 -8.18 -18.74
N THR A 172 -2.14 -8.22 -17.72
CA THR A 172 -3.56 -8.58 -17.92
C THR A 172 -4.33 -7.51 -18.69
N ALA A 173 -4.01 -6.22 -18.51
CA ALA A 173 -4.60 -5.14 -19.30
C ALA A 173 -4.11 -5.16 -20.77
N MET A 174 -2.90 -5.64 -21.04
CA MET A 174 -2.42 -5.95 -22.38
C MET A 174 -3.13 -7.16 -23.01
N GLY A 175 -3.99 -7.86 -22.28
CA GLY A 175 -4.79 -9.00 -22.77
C GLY A 175 -4.05 -10.33 -22.75
N ILE A 176 -2.88 -10.38 -22.13
CA ILE A 176 -2.11 -11.60 -21.95
C ILE A 176 -2.76 -12.40 -20.82
N ARG A 177 -3.05 -13.68 -21.07
CA ARG A 177 -3.60 -14.59 -20.05
C ARG A 177 -2.49 -15.04 -19.13
N VAL A 178 -2.60 -14.71 -17.86
CA VAL A 178 -1.65 -15.11 -16.82
C VAL A 178 -2.15 -16.41 -16.16
N PRO A 179 -1.27 -17.41 -15.92
CA PRO A 179 -1.67 -18.67 -15.31
C PRO A 179 -2.21 -18.47 -13.88
N ARG A 180 -3.14 -19.36 -13.47
CA ARG A 180 -3.77 -19.34 -12.14
C ARG A 180 -2.74 -19.40 -11.02
N SER A 181 -1.66 -20.17 -11.19
CA SER A 181 -0.59 -20.32 -10.20
C SER A 181 0.10 -18.98 -9.87
N MET A 182 0.31 -18.10 -10.86
CA MET A 182 0.89 -16.78 -10.61
C MET A 182 -0.07 -15.88 -9.85
N THR A 183 -1.36 -15.89 -10.20
CA THR A 183 -2.38 -15.10 -9.47
C THR A 183 -2.49 -15.57 -8.01
N MET A 184 -2.40 -16.90 -7.78
CA MET A 184 -2.37 -17.48 -6.45
C MET A 184 -1.12 -17.05 -5.68
N LEU A 185 0.07 -17.16 -6.29
CA LEU A 185 1.33 -16.71 -5.69
C LEU A 185 1.25 -15.24 -5.26
N LEU A 186 0.76 -14.35 -6.12
CA LEU A 186 0.60 -12.92 -5.79
C LEU A 186 -0.31 -12.72 -4.58
N THR A 187 -1.45 -13.42 -4.54
CA THR A 187 -2.39 -13.32 -3.41
C THR A 187 -1.76 -13.86 -2.12
N THR A 188 -1.03 -14.97 -2.20
CA THR A 188 -0.29 -15.53 -1.06
C THR A 188 0.81 -14.59 -0.59
N SER A 189 1.55 -13.95 -1.50
CA SER A 189 2.56 -12.96 -1.14
C SER A 189 1.96 -11.73 -0.46
N GLN A 190 0.77 -11.27 -0.89
CA GLN A 190 0.03 -10.20 -0.20
C GLN A 190 -0.40 -10.61 1.22
N MET A 191 -0.84 -11.85 1.42
CA MET A 191 -1.15 -12.37 2.76
C MET A 191 0.09 -12.42 3.64
N VAL A 192 1.22 -12.93 3.12
CA VAL A 192 2.51 -12.96 3.84
C VAL A 192 2.94 -11.54 4.22
N GLN A 193 2.76 -10.56 3.34
CA GLN A 193 3.02 -9.15 3.64
C GLN A 193 2.17 -8.65 4.83
N MET A 194 0.85 -8.93 4.85
CA MET A 194 -0.02 -8.49 5.96
C MET A 194 0.38 -9.16 7.28
N THR A 195 0.74 -10.44 7.25
CA THR A 195 1.30 -11.14 8.42
C THR A 195 2.61 -10.49 8.87
N GLY A 196 3.48 -10.12 7.93
CA GLY A 196 4.71 -9.37 8.20
C GLY A 196 4.44 -8.05 8.94
N PHE A 197 3.44 -7.28 8.52
CA PHE A 197 3.06 -6.03 9.20
C PHE A 197 2.61 -6.26 10.64
N ILE A 198 1.83 -7.31 10.89
CA ILE A 198 1.41 -7.70 12.24
C ILE A 198 2.63 -8.08 13.09
N ILE A 199 3.55 -8.88 12.55
CA ILE A 199 4.78 -9.27 13.26
C ILE A 199 5.62 -8.03 13.62
N ILE A 200 5.78 -7.09 12.68
CA ILE A 200 6.50 -5.83 12.93
C ILE A 200 5.82 -5.03 14.05
N ASN A 201 4.50 -4.93 14.05
CA ASN A 201 3.76 -4.27 15.13
C ASN A 201 3.97 -4.96 16.49
N ILE A 202 3.97 -6.29 16.54
CA ILE A 202 4.25 -7.05 17.77
C ILE A 202 5.65 -6.71 18.31
N PHE A 203 6.67 -6.65 17.44
CA PHE A 203 8.02 -6.25 17.86
C PHE A 203 8.08 -4.80 18.36
N ILE A 204 7.36 -3.87 17.72
CA ILE A 204 7.25 -2.48 18.19
C ILE A 204 6.64 -2.43 19.59
N PHE A 205 5.61 -3.25 19.86
CA PHE A 205 5.00 -3.35 21.18
C PHE A 205 6.01 -3.82 22.24
N PHE A 206 6.76 -4.88 21.96
CA PHE A 206 7.78 -5.40 22.88
C PHE A 206 8.94 -4.42 23.13
N TRP A 207 9.26 -3.55 22.17
CA TRP A 207 10.36 -2.58 22.29
C TRP A 207 9.90 -1.16 22.57
N LYS A 208 8.63 -0.94 22.91
CA LYS A 208 8.10 0.43 23.07
C LYS A 208 8.79 1.21 24.20
N ASP A 209 9.24 0.52 25.25
CA ASP A 209 9.84 1.17 26.42
C ASP A 209 11.28 1.63 26.15
N ASP A 210 11.88 1.21 25.04
CA ASP A 210 13.13 1.77 24.56
C ASP A 210 12.92 3.18 24.01
N LYS A 211 13.83 4.09 24.37
CA LYS A 211 13.84 5.48 23.85
C LYS A 211 13.87 5.55 22.31
N LEU A 212 14.31 4.47 21.66
CA LEU A 212 14.41 4.32 20.20
C LEU A 212 13.08 4.06 19.51
N CYS A 213 12.07 3.51 20.19
CA CYS A 213 10.83 3.00 19.60
C CYS A 213 9.59 3.73 20.15
N ARG A 214 9.55 5.06 20.01
CA ARG A 214 8.40 5.86 20.48
C ARG A 214 7.27 5.82 19.45
N MET A 215 6.17 5.19 19.83
CA MET A 215 4.91 5.19 19.08
C MET A 215 3.75 5.43 20.03
N SER A 216 2.79 6.26 19.64
CA SER A 216 1.57 6.48 20.45
C SER A 216 0.67 5.24 20.39
N TRP A 217 0.05 4.92 21.53
CA TRP A 217 -0.90 3.80 21.68
C TRP A 217 -2.01 3.85 20.65
N THR A 218 -2.55 5.02 20.37
CA THR A 218 -3.64 5.20 19.39
C THR A 218 -3.23 4.72 18.01
N VAL A 219 -2.04 5.10 17.54
CA VAL A 219 -1.53 4.72 16.21
C VAL A 219 -1.25 3.23 16.15
N PHE A 220 -0.70 2.67 17.23
CA PHE A 220 -0.45 1.25 17.35
C PHE A 220 -1.76 0.44 17.25
N PHE A 221 -2.77 0.76 18.05
CA PHE A 221 -4.03 0.01 18.06
C PHE A 221 -4.79 0.12 16.73
N ILE A 222 -4.82 1.31 16.13
CA ILE A 222 -5.48 1.52 14.83
C ILE A 222 -4.74 0.73 13.74
N SER A 223 -3.41 0.82 13.67
CA SER A 223 -2.63 0.10 12.65
C SER A 223 -2.71 -1.42 12.82
N SER A 224 -2.63 -1.93 14.04
CA SER A 224 -2.76 -3.36 14.33
C SER A 224 -4.15 -3.89 13.99
N SER A 225 -5.21 -3.17 14.38
CA SER A 225 -6.59 -3.51 14.02
C SER A 225 -6.79 -3.55 12.51
N PHE A 226 -6.20 -2.59 11.79
CA PHE A 226 -6.26 -2.52 10.33
C PHE A 226 -5.52 -3.68 9.65
N TYR A 227 -4.28 -3.99 10.05
CA TYR A 227 -3.56 -5.10 9.43
C TYR A 227 -4.21 -6.45 9.72
N ALA A 228 -4.77 -6.64 10.91
CA ALA A 228 -5.56 -7.82 11.25
C ALA A 228 -6.83 -7.94 10.39
N SER A 229 -7.56 -6.83 10.20
CA SER A 229 -8.77 -6.84 9.35
C SER A 229 -8.44 -7.15 7.89
N LEU A 230 -7.34 -6.60 7.35
CA LEU A 230 -6.88 -6.92 6.01
C LEU A 230 -6.49 -8.39 5.88
N LEU A 231 -5.72 -8.95 6.81
CA LEU A 231 -5.34 -10.36 6.77
C LEU A 231 -6.58 -11.27 6.76
N ALA A 232 -7.59 -10.97 7.57
CA ALA A 232 -8.85 -11.71 7.60
C ALA A 232 -9.59 -11.62 6.26
N LEU A 233 -9.69 -10.42 5.66
CA LEU A 233 -10.36 -10.21 4.38
C LEU A 233 -9.61 -10.90 3.22
N PHE A 234 -8.28 -10.83 3.19
CA PHE A 234 -7.47 -11.55 2.19
C PHE A 234 -7.58 -13.06 2.34
N SER A 235 -7.59 -13.57 3.57
CA SER A 235 -7.78 -15.01 3.85
C SER A 235 -9.14 -15.48 3.36
N ASN A 236 -10.21 -14.73 3.66
CA ASN A 236 -11.55 -15.03 3.16
C ASN A 236 -11.60 -14.98 1.62
N PHE A 237 -10.99 -13.96 1.00
CA PHE A 237 -10.87 -13.87 -0.45
C PHE A 237 -10.13 -15.08 -1.05
N PHE A 238 -9.03 -15.51 -0.42
CA PHE A 238 -8.24 -16.65 -0.87
C PHE A 238 -9.04 -17.95 -0.79
N VAL A 239 -9.67 -18.24 0.35
CA VAL A 239 -10.51 -19.43 0.55
C VAL A 239 -11.63 -19.45 -0.49
N LYS A 240 -12.36 -18.35 -0.65
CA LYS A 240 -13.48 -18.26 -1.59
C LYS A 240 -13.07 -18.44 -3.06
N THR A 241 -11.93 -17.87 -3.44
CA THR A 241 -11.50 -17.84 -4.85
C THR A 241 -10.75 -19.11 -5.25
N TYR A 242 -9.89 -19.62 -4.36
CA TYR A 242 -8.96 -20.70 -4.71
C TYR A 242 -9.36 -22.06 -4.15
N LEU A 243 -9.90 -22.12 -2.93
CA LEU A 243 -10.20 -23.38 -2.24
C LEU A 243 -11.67 -23.81 -2.40
N SER A 244 -12.61 -22.86 -2.32
CA SER A 244 -14.05 -23.11 -2.49
C SER A 244 -14.44 -23.36 -3.95
N SER A 245 -13.61 -22.92 -4.90
CA SER A 245 -13.73 -23.26 -6.33
C SER A 245 -13.50 -24.76 -6.62
N THR A 246 -12.98 -25.53 -5.67
CA THR A 246 -12.72 -26.98 -5.83
C THR A 246 -13.99 -27.82 -5.62
N GLN A 247 -15.14 -27.22 -5.29
CA GLN A 247 -16.45 -27.90 -5.31
C GLN A 247 -17.29 -27.64 -6.59
N LYS A 248 -16.69 -27.06 -7.64
CA LYS A 248 -17.31 -27.02 -8.98
C LYS A 248 -16.28 -27.40 -10.06
N SER A 249 -15.94 -28.68 -10.10
CA SER A 249 -15.39 -29.31 -11.30
C SER A 249 -15.66 -30.81 -11.28
N LYS A 250 -16.64 -31.20 -12.11
CA LYS A 250 -16.93 -32.54 -12.65
C LYS A 250 -17.39 -33.62 -11.68
#